data_AF-A0A843RZM8-F1
#
_entry.id   AF-A0A843RZM8-F1
#
_cell.length_a   1.000
_cell.length_b   1.000
_cell.length_c   1.000
_cell.angle_alpha   90.00
_cell.angle_beta   90.00
_cell.angle_gamma   90.00
#
_symmetry.space_group_name_H-M   'P 1'
#
loop_
_entity.id
_entity.type
_entity.pdbx_description
1 polymer ?
#
loop_
_entity_poly.entity_id
_entity_poly.type
_entity_poly.pdbx_seq_one_letter_code
_entity_poly.pdbx_strand_id
1 'polypeptide(L)'
;MGAQWLSEDGLPTIGPPWSELVAYDLNEGTIEWRVPVGNIPSLAAKGITNTGSYRPRTGPVVTAGGLIFLASGGDRTLRVYDKDNGRVLWEKPLEANPDGIPAVFERRGRQYVVFYAAGDEGGGSRTPAMFRPGKPEAQGYYAFALP
;
A
#
# COMPACT_ATOMS: atom_id res chain seq x y z
N MET A 1 -8.67 -21.93 -6.83
CA MET A 1 -8.37 -20.67 -7.53
C MET A 1 -9.68 -20.12 -8.07
N GLY A 2 -10.17 -18.98 -7.56
CA GLY A 2 -11.40 -18.37 -8.05
C GLY A 2 -11.18 -17.68 -9.40
N ALA A 3 -12.08 -17.90 -10.36
CA ALA A 3 -12.07 -17.20 -11.64
C ALA A 3 -12.19 -15.69 -11.42
N GLN A 4 -11.32 -14.91 -12.06
CA GLN A 4 -11.34 -13.46 -12.00
C GLN A 4 -12.20 -12.95 -13.15
N TRP A 5 -13.23 -12.18 -12.84
CA TRP A 5 -13.99 -11.44 -13.85
C TRP A 5 -13.28 -10.11 -14.08
N LEU A 6 -12.47 -10.06 -15.14
CA LEU A 6 -11.82 -8.84 -15.61
C LEU A 6 -12.57 -8.32 -16.83
N SER A 7 -12.65 -7.00 -16.98
CA SER A 7 -13.10 -6.36 -18.22
C SER A 7 -12.05 -6.53 -19.33
N GLU A 8 -12.42 -6.18 -20.57
CA GLU A 8 -11.53 -6.29 -21.74
C GLU A 8 -10.23 -5.49 -21.57
N ASP A 9 -10.26 -4.41 -20.79
CA ASP A 9 -9.09 -3.58 -20.46
C ASP A 9 -8.24 -4.13 -19.30
N GLY A 10 -8.58 -5.32 -18.78
CA GLY A 10 -7.84 -6.04 -17.76
C GLY A 10 -8.05 -5.53 -16.33
N LEU A 11 -9.04 -4.68 -16.10
CA LEU A 11 -9.42 -4.17 -14.78
C LEU A 11 -10.50 -5.04 -14.11
N PRO A 12 -10.67 -4.97 -12.77
CA PRO A 12 -11.78 -5.65 -12.11
C PRO A 12 -13.12 -5.07 -12.58
N THR A 13 -14.12 -5.93 -12.79
CA THR A 13 -15.47 -5.49 -13.20
C THR A 13 -16.24 -4.74 -12.11
N ILE A 14 -15.78 -4.80 -10.86
CA ILE A 14 -16.28 -3.97 -9.76
C ILE A 14 -15.60 -2.60 -9.79
N GLY A 15 -16.35 -1.54 -9.49
CA GLY A 15 -15.82 -0.17 -9.44
C GLY A 15 -14.80 0.03 -8.30
N PRO A 16 -13.87 0.99 -8.45
CA PRO A 16 -12.95 1.39 -7.38
C PRO A 16 -13.68 2.14 -6.24
N PRO A 17 -13.06 2.28 -5.05
CA PRO A 17 -11.69 1.86 -4.72
C PRO A 17 -11.56 0.35 -4.49
N TRP A 18 -10.51 -0.26 -5.03
CA TRP A 18 -10.23 -1.70 -4.85
C TRP A 18 -9.50 -2.05 -3.55
N SER A 19 -8.98 -1.03 -2.87
CA SER A 19 -8.41 -1.16 -1.53
C SER A 19 -8.53 0.15 -0.77
N GLU A 20 -8.93 0.06 0.50
CA GLU A 20 -9.08 1.18 1.41
C GLU A 20 -8.36 0.90 2.74
N LEU A 21 -7.92 1.97 3.40
CA LEU A 21 -7.57 1.97 4.82
C LEU A 21 -8.77 2.54 5.57
N VAL A 22 -9.30 1.78 6.52
CA VAL A 22 -10.51 2.14 7.25
C VAL A 22 -10.22 2.12 8.75
N ALA A 23 -10.54 3.21 9.44
CA ALA A 23 -10.55 3.27 10.89
C ALA A 23 -11.96 3.06 11.43
N TYR A 24 -12.07 2.17 12.39
CA TYR A 24 -13.31 1.86 13.10
C TYR A 24 -13.15 2.24 14.56
N ASP A 25 -14.19 2.84 15.14
CA ASP A 25 -14.36 2.86 16.59
C ASP A 25 -14.92 1.50 17.03
N LEU A 26 -14.17 0.79 17.87
CA LEU A 26 -14.55 -0.54 18.34
C LEU A 26 -15.52 -0.52 19.54
N ASN A 27 -15.70 0.63 20.20
CA ASN A 27 -16.72 0.82 21.23
C ASN A 27 -18.08 1.10 20.60
N GLU A 28 -18.12 1.95 19.56
CA GLU A 28 -19.37 2.37 18.91
C GLU A 28 -19.75 1.53 17.69
N GLY A 29 -18.78 0.83 17.09
CA GLY A 29 -18.97 0.08 15.85
C GLY A 29 -19.13 0.98 14.62
N THR A 30 -18.68 2.22 14.70
CA THR A 30 -18.77 3.25 13.65
C THR A 30 -17.48 3.31 12.84
N ILE A 31 -17.57 3.91 11.65
CA ILE A 31 -16.41 4.21 10.81
C ILE A 31 -16.04 5.66 11.03
N GLU A 32 -14.86 5.89 11.61
CA GLU A 32 -14.31 7.23 11.85
C GLU A 32 -13.89 7.88 10.53
N TRP A 33 -13.15 7.13 9.72
CA TRP A 33 -12.72 7.57 8.40
C TRP A 33 -12.34 6.38 7.52
N ARG A 34 -12.33 6.62 6.21
CA ARG A 34 -11.79 5.69 5.21
C ARG A 34 -11.11 6.45 4.09
N VAL A 35 -10.02 5.91 3.57
CA VAL A 35 -9.28 6.49 2.45
C VAL A 35 -8.81 5.40 1.47
N PRO A 36 -8.82 5.65 0.15
CA PRO A 36 -8.23 4.74 -0.82
C PRO A 36 -6.72 4.56 -0.62
N VAL A 37 -6.22 3.34 -0.85
CA VAL A 37 -4.80 2.99 -0.66
C VAL A 37 -4.12 2.72 -1.99
N GLY A 38 -3.35 3.70 -2.46
CA GLY A 38 -2.62 3.63 -3.71
C GLY A 38 -3.51 3.76 -4.95
N ASN A 39 -2.92 3.48 -6.11
CA ASN A 39 -3.55 3.69 -7.40
C ASN A 39 -3.19 2.57 -8.38
N ILE A 40 -4.09 2.33 -9.33
CA ILE A 40 -3.79 1.51 -10.51
C ILE A 40 -2.94 2.32 -11.51
N PRO A 41 -1.77 1.83 -11.94
CA PRO A 41 -0.86 2.52 -12.86
C PRO A 41 -1.49 3.02 -14.16
N SER A 42 -2.28 2.17 -14.82
CA SER A 42 -2.89 2.48 -16.12
C SER A 42 -3.98 3.55 -16.03
N LEU A 43 -4.66 3.65 -14.89
CA LEU A 43 -5.66 4.67 -14.59
C LEU A 43 -4.99 5.98 -14.13
N ALA A 44 -3.97 5.89 -13.29
CA ALA A 44 -3.18 7.04 -12.87
C ALA A 44 -2.53 7.74 -14.07
N ALA A 45 -2.07 6.98 -15.08
CA ALA A 45 -1.56 7.54 -16.34
C ALA A 45 -2.61 8.34 -17.15
N LYS A 46 -3.90 8.12 -16.89
CA LYS A 46 -5.03 8.87 -17.47
C LYS A 46 -5.54 9.98 -16.54
N GLY A 47 -4.84 10.26 -15.43
CA GLY A 47 -5.26 11.24 -14.43
C GLY A 47 -6.34 10.76 -13.46
N ILE A 48 -6.70 9.47 -13.49
CA ILE A 48 -7.68 8.88 -12.58
C ILE A 48 -6.94 8.38 -11.34
N THR A 49 -7.19 9.01 -10.20
CA THR A 49 -6.55 8.72 -8.92
C THR A 49 -7.56 8.19 -7.89
N ASN A 50 -7.09 7.86 -6.68
CA ASN A 50 -7.89 7.34 -5.58
C ASN A 50 -8.60 6.02 -5.90
N THR A 51 -8.01 5.22 -6.80
CA THR A 51 -8.62 3.96 -7.24
C THR A 51 -8.40 2.82 -6.27
N GLY A 52 -7.50 3.00 -5.30
CA GLY A 52 -6.93 1.87 -4.56
C GLY A 52 -6.02 1.02 -5.44
N SER A 53 -5.28 0.14 -4.79
CA SER A 53 -4.50 -0.91 -5.42
C SER A 53 -5.35 -2.16 -5.56
N TYR A 54 -5.20 -2.86 -6.69
CA TYR A 54 -5.78 -4.19 -6.80
C TYR A 54 -4.99 -5.17 -5.93
N ARG A 55 -5.67 -6.01 -5.14
CA ARG A 55 -5.05 -7.03 -4.27
C ARG A 55 -3.93 -6.50 -3.38
N PRO A 56 -4.24 -5.63 -2.41
CA PRO A 56 -3.24 -5.22 -1.42
C PRO A 56 -2.70 -6.47 -0.71
N ARG A 57 -1.40 -6.78 -0.90
CA ARG A 57 -0.70 -7.87 -0.20
C ARG A 57 0.02 -7.39 1.06
N THR A 58 -0.14 -6.12 1.39
CA THR A 58 0.46 -5.45 2.52
C THR A 58 -0.62 -5.10 3.56
N GLY A 59 -0.17 -4.82 4.78
CA GLY A 59 -1.02 -4.34 5.87
C GLY A 59 -0.36 -3.16 6.57
N PRO A 60 -1.14 -2.37 7.33
CA PRO A 60 -0.61 -1.22 8.04
C PRO A 60 0.13 -1.63 9.32
N VAL A 61 1.01 -0.76 9.80
CA VAL A 61 1.43 -0.75 11.21
C VAL A 61 1.15 0.62 11.81
N VAL A 62 0.62 0.63 13.03
CA VAL A 62 0.28 1.85 13.77
C VAL A 62 1.31 2.06 14.86
N THR A 63 1.84 3.28 14.98
CA THR A 63 2.79 3.67 16.02
C THR A 63 2.09 4.38 17.16
N ALA A 64 2.69 4.35 18.36
CA ALA A 64 2.19 5.10 19.52
C ALA A 64 2.17 6.62 19.30
N GLY A 65 3.00 7.12 18.37
CA GLY A 65 3.04 8.53 17.96
C GLY A 65 1.91 8.96 17.02
N GLY A 66 0.96 8.07 16.71
CA GLY A 66 -0.18 8.40 15.86
C GLY A 66 0.08 8.33 14.36
N LEU A 67 1.14 7.66 13.94
CA LEU A 67 1.47 7.44 12.53
C LEU A 67 1.11 6.03 12.08
N ILE A 68 0.49 5.91 10.90
CA ILE A 68 0.22 4.65 10.23
C ILE A 68 1.14 4.51 9.03
N PHE A 69 1.96 3.46 8.99
CA PHE A 69 2.80 3.14 7.83
C PHE A 69 2.12 2.05 7.01
N LEU A 70 1.91 2.31 5.72
CA LEU A 70 1.33 1.35 4.79
C LEU A 70 1.87 1.61 3.39
N ALA A 71 2.33 0.54 2.73
CA ALA A 71 2.82 0.62 1.37
C ALA A 71 1.84 -0.06 0.41
N SER A 72 1.63 0.53 -0.76
CA SER A 72 0.76 0.00 -1.82
C SER A 72 1.57 -0.54 -2.99
N GLY A 73 1.19 -1.72 -3.45
CA GLY A 73 1.81 -2.40 -4.60
C GLY A 73 1.53 -1.71 -5.94
N GLY A 74 0.26 -1.32 -6.17
CA GLY A 74 -0.19 -0.77 -7.46
C GLY A 74 0.66 0.40 -7.93
N ASP A 75 0.91 1.39 -7.06
CA ASP A 75 1.75 2.55 -7.36
C ASP A 75 3.15 2.51 -6.70
N ARG A 76 3.52 1.37 -6.09
CA ARG A 76 4.81 1.13 -5.42
C ARG A 76 5.22 2.26 -4.48
N THR A 77 4.33 2.66 -3.58
CA THR A 77 4.56 3.83 -2.74
C THR A 77 4.32 3.48 -1.27
N LEU A 78 5.31 3.76 -0.43
CA LEU A 78 5.15 3.79 1.02
C LEU A 78 4.49 5.11 1.42
N ARG A 79 3.45 5.04 2.24
CA ARG A 79 2.75 6.20 2.77
C ARG A 79 2.74 6.18 4.29
N VAL A 80 2.82 7.36 4.87
CA VAL A 80 2.60 7.62 6.29
C VAL A 80 1.33 8.43 6.43
N TYR A 81 0.36 7.89 7.16
CA TYR A 81 -0.92 8.52 7.41
C TYR A 81 -1.02 8.99 8.86
N ASP A 82 -1.77 10.06 9.07
CA ASP A 82 -2.27 10.49 10.37
C ASP A 82 -3.36 9.52 10.84
N LYS A 83 -3.24 8.98 12.06
CA LYS A 83 -4.20 7.98 12.58
C LYS A 83 -5.60 8.54 12.79
N ASP A 84 -5.75 9.84 13.01
CA ASP A 84 -7.01 10.43 13.46
C ASP A 84 -7.89 10.86 12.27
N ASN A 85 -7.29 11.07 11.10
CA ASN A 85 -8.03 11.57 9.92
C ASN A 85 -7.66 10.87 8.61
N GLY A 86 -6.70 9.94 8.61
CA GLY A 86 -6.29 9.22 7.40
C GLY A 86 -5.60 10.10 6.36
N ARG A 87 -5.21 11.33 6.69
CA ARG A 87 -4.46 12.21 5.77
C ARG A 87 -3.05 11.67 5.58
N VAL A 88 -2.59 11.63 4.33
CA VAL A 88 -1.20 11.37 4.01
C VAL A 88 -0.31 12.52 4.50
N LEU A 89 0.64 12.20 5.37
CA LEU A 89 1.64 13.12 5.91
C LEU A 89 2.96 13.06 5.14
N TRP A 90 3.30 11.89 4.59
CA TRP A 90 4.52 11.68 3.83
C TRP A 90 4.40 10.48 2.90
N GLU A 91 5.10 10.53 1.77
CA GLU A 91 5.15 9.46 0.79
C GLU A 91 6.58 9.22 0.29
N LYS A 92 6.85 7.97 -0.10
CA LYS A 92 8.09 7.57 -0.77
C LYS A 92 7.81 6.54 -1.85
N PRO A 93 8.07 6.87 -3.12
CA PRO A 93 8.13 5.88 -4.19
C PRO A 93 9.23 4.85 -3.90
N LEU A 94 8.91 3.59 -4.14
CA LEU A 94 9.79 2.45 -3.99
C LEU A 94 10.23 1.95 -5.36
N GLU A 95 11.44 1.40 -5.43
CA GLU A 95 11.96 0.76 -6.63
C GLU A 95 11.57 -0.71 -6.73
N ALA A 96 11.43 -1.39 -5.59
CA ALA A 96 10.87 -2.73 -5.45
C ALA A 96 9.41 -2.69 -5.00
N ASN A 97 8.68 -3.79 -5.18
CA ASN A 97 7.28 -3.88 -4.81
C ASN A 97 7.12 -4.24 -3.32
N PRO A 98 6.34 -3.50 -2.53
CA PRO A 98 6.15 -3.83 -1.13
C PRO A 98 5.38 -5.16 -0.99
N ASP A 99 5.99 -6.16 -0.35
CA ASP A 99 5.43 -7.53 -0.21
C ASP A 99 5.48 -8.02 1.25
N GLY A 100 5.47 -7.09 2.20
CA GLY A 100 5.47 -7.39 3.63
C GLY A 100 4.69 -6.37 4.45
N ILE A 101 4.21 -6.79 5.60
CA ILE A 101 3.63 -5.90 6.61
C ILE A 101 4.79 -5.21 7.35
N PRO A 102 4.80 -3.88 7.49
CA PRO A 102 5.85 -3.21 8.23
C PRO A 102 5.85 -3.60 9.71
N ALA A 103 7.05 -3.73 10.27
CA ALA A 103 7.28 -3.96 11.69
C ALA A 103 7.95 -2.73 12.31
N VAL A 104 7.61 -2.43 13.56
CA VAL A 104 8.23 -1.37 14.35
C VAL A 104 9.12 -2.03 15.39
N PHE A 105 10.38 -1.61 15.49
CA PHE A 105 11.28 -2.04 16.56
C PHE A 105 12.21 -0.92 17.01
N GLU A 106 12.80 -1.09 18.18
CA GLU A 106 13.82 -0.18 18.69
C GLU A 106 15.17 -0.88 18.77
N ARG A 107 16.24 -0.17 18.42
CA ARG A 107 17.61 -0.60 18.64
C ARG A 107 18.48 0.57 19.08
N ARG A 108 19.09 0.45 20.26
CA ARG A 108 19.97 1.47 20.86
C ARG A 108 19.27 2.84 20.99
N GLY A 109 18.03 2.87 21.47
CA GLY A 109 17.27 4.11 21.68
C GLY A 109 16.72 4.75 20.40
N ARG A 110 16.86 4.09 19.23
CA ARG A 110 16.29 4.57 17.96
C ARG A 110 15.22 3.62 17.47
N GLN A 111 14.05 4.16 17.15
CA GLN A 111 12.93 3.41 16.56
C GLN A 111 13.10 3.31 15.04
N TYR A 112 12.75 2.15 14.50
CA TYR A 112 12.79 1.82 13.08
C TYR A 112 11.46 1.24 12.64
N VAL A 113 11.08 1.56 11.41
CA VAL A 113 10.03 0.88 10.65
C VAL A 113 10.69 0.09 9.54
N VAL A 114 10.44 -1.21 9.47
CA VAL A 114 11.07 -2.11 8.51
C VAL A 114 10.05 -2.98 7.81
N PHE A 115 10.18 -3.12 6.50
CA PHE A 115 9.40 -4.06 5.69
C PHE A 115 10.23 -4.61 4.55
N TYR A 116 9.77 -5.74 4.00
CA TYR A 116 10.38 -6.34 2.82
C TYR A 116 9.70 -5.83 1.55
N ALA A 117 10.51 -5.50 0.55
CA ALA A 117 10.04 -5.26 -0.81
C ALA A 117 10.68 -6.27 -1.77
N ALA A 118 9.85 -6.89 -2.61
CA ALA A 118 10.20 -7.91 -3.57
C ALA A 118 10.53 -7.31 -4.94
N GLY A 119 11.45 -7.94 -5.67
CA GLY A 119 11.79 -7.59 -7.05
C GLY A 119 10.67 -7.88 -8.04
N ASP A 120 9.83 -8.86 -7.74
CA ASP A 120 8.64 -9.20 -8.52
C ASP A 120 7.47 -9.38 -7.57
N GLU A 121 6.33 -8.77 -7.91
CA GLU A 121 5.08 -9.14 -7.25
C GLU A 121 4.65 -10.48 -7.82
N GLY A 122 4.16 -11.42 -7.01
CA GLY A 122 3.64 -12.71 -7.48
C GLY A 122 2.47 -12.66 -8.49
N GLY A 123 2.16 -11.48 -9.06
CA GLY A 123 1.25 -11.22 -10.18
C GLY A 123 1.80 -10.29 -11.29
N GLY A 124 3.06 -9.82 -11.22
CA GLY A 124 3.64 -8.78 -12.09
C GLY A 124 3.63 -9.14 -13.58
N SER A 125 3.70 -10.41 -13.94
CA SER A 125 3.61 -10.86 -15.35
C SER A 125 2.18 -11.09 -15.85
N ARG A 126 1.17 -11.20 -14.96
CA ARG A 126 -0.18 -11.64 -15.35
C ARG A 126 -1.20 -10.51 -15.50
N THR A 127 -0.93 -9.31 -14.98
CA THR A 127 -1.87 -8.18 -14.99
C THR A 127 -1.14 -6.81 -15.08
N PRO A 128 -0.48 -6.50 -16.21
CA PRO A 128 0.37 -5.31 -16.34
C PRO A 128 -0.39 -3.97 -16.30
N ALA A 129 -1.71 -3.98 -16.51
CA ALA A 129 -2.55 -2.80 -16.34
C ALA A 129 -2.63 -2.33 -14.87
N MET A 130 -2.49 -3.27 -13.92
CA MET A 130 -2.78 -3.06 -12.51
C MET A 130 -1.53 -2.93 -11.62
N PHE A 131 -0.38 -3.42 -12.10
CA PHE A 131 0.85 -3.46 -11.34
C PHE A 131 2.03 -2.98 -12.17
N ARG A 132 3.03 -2.43 -11.48
CA ARG A 132 4.35 -2.15 -12.06
C ARG A 132 5.32 -3.19 -11.53
N PRO A 133 6.13 -3.85 -12.38
CA PRO A 133 7.18 -4.73 -11.89
C PRO A 133 8.17 -3.94 -11.03
N GLY A 134 8.63 -4.53 -9.93
CA GLY A 134 9.74 -4.03 -9.14
C GLY A 134 11.06 -4.19 -9.89
N LYS A 135 12.10 -3.50 -9.43
CA LYS A 135 13.47 -3.77 -9.86
C LYS A 135 14.04 -4.93 -9.03
N PRO A 136 14.46 -6.06 -9.62
CA PRO A 136 15.06 -7.17 -8.88
C PRO A 136 16.26 -6.75 -8.01
N GLU A 137 17.09 -5.83 -8.52
CA GLU A 137 18.26 -5.29 -7.83
C GLU A 137 17.91 -4.41 -6.62
N ALA A 138 16.67 -3.94 -6.50
CA ALA A 138 16.20 -3.15 -5.37
C ALA A 138 15.49 -3.99 -4.29
N GLN A 139 15.40 -5.31 -4.48
CA GLN A 139 14.78 -6.22 -3.52
C GLN A 139 15.51 -6.22 -2.17
N GLY A 140 14.76 -6.23 -1.08
CA GLY A 140 15.32 -6.40 0.26
C GLY A 140 14.48 -5.78 1.36
N TYR A 141 15.08 -5.71 2.55
CA TYR A 141 14.48 -5.00 3.68
C TYR A 141 14.78 -3.51 3.59
N TYR A 142 13.72 -2.71 3.61
CA TYR A 142 13.79 -1.26 3.69
C TYR A 142 13.60 -0.85 5.14
N ALA A 143 14.50 -0.02 5.66
CA ALA A 143 14.45 0.49 7.03
C ALA A 143 14.39 2.02 7.06
N PHE A 144 13.41 2.54 7.78
CA PHE A 144 13.17 3.97 7.96
C PHE A 144 13.25 4.32 9.44
N ALA A 145 13.84 5.48 9.73
CA ALA A 145 13.88 6.06 11.07
C ALA A 145 13.87 7.58 10.94
N LEU A 146 13.34 8.28 11.94
CA LEU A 146 13.53 9.74 12.04
C LEU A 146 15.02 10.06 12.24
N PRO A 147 15.49 11.23 11.77
CA PRO A 147 16.88 11.68 11.91
C PRO A 147 17.42 11.52 13.33
#